data_AF-A0A377DD31-F1
#
_entry.id   AF-A0A377DD31-F1
#
_cell.length_a   1.000
_cell.length_b   1.000
_cell.length_c   1.000
_cell.angle_alpha   90.00
_cell.angle_beta   90.00
_cell.angle_gamma   90.00
#
_symmetry.space_group_name_H-M   'P 1'
#
loop_
_entity.id
_entity.type
_entity.pdbx_description
1 polymer ?
#
loop_
_entity_poly.entity_id
_entity_poly.type
_entity_poly.pdbx_seq_one_letter_code
_entity_poly.pdbx_strand_id
1 'polypeptide(L)'
;MSERETRGANEAIDFNDELRNRREKLAALRQQGVAFPNDFRRDHTSDQLHEEFDAKDNQELESLNIEVSVAGRMMTRRIMGKASFVTLQDVGGRIQLYVARDSLPEGVYNDQFKKMGSG
;
A
#
# COMPACT_ATOMS: atom_id res chain seq x y z
N MET A 1 7.76 -21.61 -33.44
CA MET A 1 6.94 -22.37 -32.46
C MET A 1 7.56 -22.38 -31.06
N SER A 2 8.84 -22.02 -30.85
CA SER A 2 9.53 -22.20 -29.56
C SER A 2 9.39 -21.06 -28.53
N GLU A 3 9.21 -19.80 -28.93
CA GLU A 3 9.23 -18.65 -27.99
C GLU A 3 7.92 -18.43 -27.22
N ARG A 4 6.77 -18.86 -27.77
CA ARG A 4 5.47 -18.72 -27.08
C ARG A 4 5.30 -19.73 -25.96
N GLU A 5 5.83 -20.94 -26.12
CA GLU A 5 5.75 -22.00 -25.10
C GLU A 5 6.69 -21.74 -23.92
N THR A 6 7.90 -21.24 -24.17
CA THR A 6 8.84 -20.84 -23.11
C THR A 6 8.33 -19.66 -22.29
N ARG A 7 7.64 -18.71 -22.93
CA ARG A 7 7.08 -17.54 -22.25
C ARG A 7 5.91 -17.91 -21.32
N GLY A 8 5.00 -18.77 -21.76
CA GLY A 8 3.89 -19.25 -20.93
C GLY A 8 4.35 -20.12 -19.75
N ALA A 9 5.40 -20.92 -19.93
CA ALA A 9 5.99 -21.70 -18.84
C ALA A 9 6.64 -20.81 -17.77
N ASN A 10 7.33 -19.73 -18.19
CA ASN A 10 7.98 -18.79 -17.27
C ASN A 10 6.96 -17.94 -16.49
N GLU A 11 5.87 -17.51 -17.14
CA GLU A 11 4.74 -16.82 -16.49
C GLU A 11 4.05 -17.71 -15.44
N ALA A 12 3.92 -19.01 -15.72
CA ALA A 12 3.34 -19.97 -14.76
C ALA A 12 4.26 -20.23 -13.55
N ILE A 13 5.58 -20.23 -13.74
CA ILE A 13 6.55 -20.37 -12.64
C ILE A 13 6.53 -19.13 -11.73
N ASP A 14 6.56 -17.94 -12.32
CA ASP A 14 6.53 -16.66 -11.58
C ASP A 14 5.23 -16.52 -10.75
N PHE A 15 4.08 -16.92 -11.33
CA PHE A 15 2.82 -16.94 -10.60
C PHE A 15 2.83 -17.90 -9.38
N ASN A 16 3.43 -19.08 -9.55
CA ASN A 16 3.55 -20.05 -8.45
C ASN A 16 4.49 -19.55 -7.34
N ASP A 17 5.60 -18.90 -7.71
CA ASP A 17 6.53 -18.30 -6.76
C ASP A 17 5.88 -17.11 -6.02
N GLU A 18 5.09 -16.28 -6.70
CA GLU A 18 4.34 -15.20 -6.06
C GLU A 18 3.31 -15.75 -5.06
N LEU A 19 2.56 -16.79 -5.45
CA LEU A 19 1.58 -17.42 -4.57
C LEU A 19 2.24 -18.05 -3.34
N ARG A 20 3.40 -18.70 -3.51
CA ARG A 20 4.20 -19.25 -2.40
C ARG A 20 4.63 -18.13 -1.45
N ASN A 21 5.20 -17.06 -1.98
CA ASN A 21 5.63 -15.91 -1.18
C ASN A 21 4.46 -15.26 -0.41
N ARG A 22 3.28 -15.13 -1.03
CA ARG A 22 2.06 -14.62 -0.35
C ARG A 22 1.63 -15.53 0.80
N ARG A 23 1.71 -16.85 0.61
CA ARG A 23 1.36 -17.84 1.64
C ARG A 23 2.34 -17.84 2.82
N GLU A 24 3.63 -17.77 2.55
CA GLU A 24 4.67 -17.70 3.60
C GLU A 24 4.54 -16.44 4.45
N LYS A 25 4.30 -15.29 3.80
CA LYS A 25 4.03 -14.02 4.51
C LYS A 25 2.77 -14.11 5.36
N LEU A 26 1.69 -14.71 4.85
CA LEU A 26 0.47 -14.91 5.62
C LEU A 26 0.70 -15.84 6.83
N ALA A 27 1.50 -16.89 6.66
CA ALA A 27 1.87 -17.78 7.77
C ALA A 27 2.65 -17.03 8.85
N ALA A 28 3.62 -16.20 8.47
CA ALA A 28 4.37 -15.36 9.41
C ALA A 28 3.46 -14.37 10.14
N LEU A 29 2.51 -13.73 9.44
CA LEU A 29 1.53 -12.83 10.06
C LEU A 29 0.64 -13.54 11.09
N ARG A 30 0.22 -14.78 10.80
CA ARG A 30 -0.57 -15.59 11.75
C ARG A 30 0.22 -16.00 13.00
N GLN A 31 1.54 -16.13 12.90
CA GLN A 31 2.39 -16.41 14.07
C GLN A 31 2.60 -15.17 14.94
N GLN A 32 2.61 -13.98 14.34
CA GLN A 32 2.80 -12.71 15.04
C GLN A 32 1.51 -12.20 15.70
N GLY A 33 0.34 -12.71 15.32
CA GLY A 33 -0.94 -12.37 15.93
C GLY A 33 -2.12 -12.50 14.99
N VAL A 34 -3.03 -11.52 15.04
CA VAL A 34 -4.25 -11.51 14.22
C VAL A 34 -3.90 -11.13 12.78
N ALA A 35 -3.87 -12.11 11.88
CA ALA A 35 -3.52 -11.90 10.47
C ALA A 35 -4.53 -11.06 9.67
N PHE A 36 -5.78 -10.99 10.14
CA PHE A 36 -6.86 -10.21 9.50
C PHE A 36 -7.56 -9.34 10.55
N PRO A 37 -6.95 -8.22 10.94
CA PRO A 37 -7.57 -7.31 11.89
C PRO A 37 -8.75 -6.57 11.25
N ASN A 38 -9.77 -6.26 12.06
CA ASN A 38 -10.95 -5.47 11.66
C ASN A 38 -11.19 -4.31 12.66
N ASP A 39 -10.09 -3.75 13.14
CA ASP A 39 -10.03 -2.65 14.10
C ASP A 39 -9.93 -1.29 13.41
N PHE A 40 -9.29 -1.21 12.25
CA PHE A 40 -9.10 0.05 11.52
C PHE A 40 -10.45 0.68 11.14
N ARG A 41 -10.57 1.98 11.39
CA ARG A 41 -11.71 2.81 10.99
C ARG A 41 -11.18 3.98 10.18
N ARG A 42 -11.64 4.08 8.94
CA ARG A 42 -11.41 5.25 8.10
C ARG A 42 -12.40 6.35 8.47
N ASP A 43 -11.99 7.60 8.30
CA ASP A 43 -12.83 8.79 8.47
C ASP A 43 -13.24 9.39 7.12
N HIS A 44 -12.36 9.30 6.11
CA HIS A 44 -12.57 9.87 4.78
C HIS A 44 -12.36 8.85 3.67
N THR A 45 -12.95 9.16 2.51
CA THR A 45 -12.68 8.50 1.23
C THR A 45 -11.98 9.47 0.27
N SER A 46 -11.30 8.94 -0.75
CA SER A 46 -10.45 9.75 -1.63
C SER A 46 -11.23 10.80 -2.40
N ASP A 47 -12.47 10.50 -2.80
CA ASP A 47 -13.38 11.45 -3.45
C ASP A 47 -13.68 12.65 -2.55
N GLN A 48 -13.99 12.43 -1.27
CA GLN A 48 -14.21 13.51 -0.30
C GLN A 48 -12.97 14.39 -0.14
N LEU A 49 -11.79 13.76 -0.04
CA LEU A 49 -10.53 14.50 0.07
C LEU A 49 -10.24 15.33 -1.17
N HIS A 50 -10.50 14.78 -2.36
CA HIS A 50 -10.33 15.52 -3.61
C HIS A 50 -11.31 16.69 -3.71
N GLU A 51 -12.58 16.48 -3.40
CA GLU A 51 -13.59 17.56 -3.45
C GLU A 51 -13.28 18.71 -2.49
N GLU A 52 -12.80 18.42 -1.28
CA GLU A 52 -12.56 19.43 -0.24
C GLU A 52 -11.18 20.10 -0.36
N PHE A 53 -10.16 19.36 -0.82
CA PHE A 53 -8.76 19.79 -0.75
C PHE A 53 -8.07 20.01 -2.10
N ASP A 54 -8.60 19.54 -3.24
CA ASP A 54 -7.94 19.76 -4.54
C ASP A 54 -7.82 21.24 -4.93
N ALA A 55 -8.73 22.08 -4.42
CA ALA A 55 -8.73 23.52 -4.67
C ALA A 55 -7.78 24.31 -3.74
N LYS A 56 -7.27 23.69 -2.67
CA LYS A 56 -6.41 24.35 -1.69
C LYS A 56 -4.95 24.23 -2.09
N ASP A 57 -4.18 25.28 -1.80
CA ASP A 57 -2.74 25.22 -2.02
C ASP A 57 -2.01 24.53 -0.85
N ASN A 58 -0.73 24.25 -1.06
CA ASN A 58 0.07 23.55 -0.06
C ASN A 58 0.26 24.38 1.24
N GLN A 59 0.26 25.72 1.16
CA GLN A 59 0.41 26.58 2.34
C GLN A 59 -0.86 26.58 3.20
N GLU A 60 -2.02 26.60 2.55
CA GLU A 60 -3.33 26.45 3.21
C GLU A 60 -3.42 25.09 3.89
N LEU A 61 -3.06 24.00 3.21
CA LEU A 61 -3.08 22.66 3.79
C LEU A 61 -2.12 22.51 4.97
N GLU A 62 -0.91 23.07 4.86
CA GLU A 62 0.07 23.09 5.96
C GLU A 62 -0.44 23.89 7.17
N SER A 63 -1.13 25.01 6.93
CA SER A 63 -1.71 25.83 8.00
C SER A 63 -2.91 25.17 8.69
N LEU A 64 -3.72 24.42 7.93
CA LEU A 64 -4.90 23.71 8.45
C LEU A 64 -4.51 22.45 9.22
N ASN A 65 -3.37 21.82 8.88
CA ASN A 65 -2.80 20.65 9.53
C ASN A 65 -3.84 19.55 9.81
N ILE A 66 -4.60 19.19 8.78
CA ILE A 66 -5.72 18.25 8.87
C ILE A 66 -5.19 16.82 8.88
N GLU A 67 -5.49 16.09 9.94
CA GLU A 67 -5.21 14.67 10.04
C GLU A 67 -6.41 13.86 9.52
N VAL A 68 -6.15 12.90 8.64
CA VAL A 68 -7.18 12.04 8.02
C VAL A 68 -6.72 10.58 7.98
N SER A 69 -7.68 9.66 8.05
CA SER A 69 -7.51 8.20 8.04
C SER A 69 -8.23 7.56 6.85
N VAL A 70 -7.46 7.01 5.91
CA VAL A 70 -7.98 6.35 4.69
C VAL A 70 -7.67 4.86 4.67
N ALA A 71 -8.53 4.07 4.01
CA ALA A 71 -8.32 2.62 3.80
C ALA A 71 -8.79 2.16 2.42
N GLY A 72 -7.99 1.28 1.80
CA GLY A 72 -8.23 0.77 0.46
C GLY A 72 -7.15 -0.21 -0.01
N ARG A 73 -7.18 -0.56 -1.29
CA ARG A 73 -6.22 -1.47 -1.93
C ARG A 73 -4.95 -0.73 -2.35
N MET A 74 -3.80 -1.29 -2.00
CA MET A 74 -2.50 -0.79 -2.47
C MET A 74 -2.31 -1.16 -3.95
N MET A 75 -2.33 -0.16 -4.83
CA MET A 75 -2.20 -0.35 -6.28
C MET A 75 -0.75 -0.30 -6.72
N THR A 76 -0.09 0.81 -6.43
CA THR A 76 1.32 1.00 -6.78
C THR A 76 2.11 1.43 -5.56
N ARG A 77 3.36 0.98 -5.49
CA ARG A 77 4.30 1.37 -4.45
C ARG A 77 5.64 1.66 -5.08
N ARG A 78 6.16 2.87 -4.88
CA ARG A 78 7.47 3.31 -5.34
C ARG A 78 8.34 3.56 -4.12
N ILE A 79 9.34 2.70 -3.93
CA ILE A 79 10.25 2.77 -2.78
C ILE A 79 11.47 3.60 -3.18
N MET A 80 11.65 4.75 -2.52
CA MET A 80 12.76 5.68 -2.70
C MET A 80 13.69 5.63 -1.47
N GLY A 81 14.20 4.45 -1.14
CA GLY A 81 15.08 4.23 0.01
C GLY A 81 14.37 4.42 1.36
N LYS A 82 14.46 5.64 1.93
CA LYS A 82 13.87 6.01 3.23
C LYS A 82 12.43 6.51 3.15
N ALA A 83 11.97 6.90 1.96
CA ALA A 83 10.58 7.29 1.73
C ALA A 83 9.97 6.41 0.65
N SER A 84 8.65 6.31 0.64
CA SER A 84 7.88 5.59 -0.36
C SER A 84 6.63 6.36 -0.73
N PHE A 85 6.27 6.30 -2.01
CA PHE A 85 4.99 6.80 -2.50
C PHE A 85 4.09 5.61 -2.82
N VAL A 86 2.87 5.66 -2.31
CA VAL A 86 1.88 4.61 -2.53
C VAL A 86 0.64 5.21 -3.14
N THR A 87 0.08 4.55 -4.15
CA THR A 87 -1.28 4.83 -4.60
C THR A 87 -2.22 3.85 -3.93
N LEU A 88 -3.12 4.36 -3.10
CA LEU A 88 -4.17 3.60 -2.45
C LEU A 88 -5.48 3.85 -3.19
N GLN A 89 -6.19 2.78 -3.55
CA GLN A 89 -7.47 2.83 -4.23
C GLN A 89 -8.59 2.41 -3.27
N ASP A 90 -9.57 3.27 -3.07
CA ASP A 90 -10.75 3.00 -2.25
C ASP A 90 -12.03 2.98 -3.11
N VAL A 91 -13.19 3.19 -2.49
CA VAL A 91 -14.49 3.22 -3.17
C VAL A 91 -14.67 4.47 -4.04
N GLY A 92 -14.09 5.61 -3.62
CA GLY A 92 -14.26 6.91 -4.27
C GLY A 92 -13.23 7.15 -5.37
N GLY A 93 -12.08 6.45 -5.34
CA GLY A 93 -11.04 6.67 -6.33
C GLY A 93 -9.66 6.25 -5.84
N ARG A 94 -8.67 7.10 -6.09
CA ARG A 94 -7.26 6.83 -5.78
C ARG A 94 -6.66 8.03 -5.07
N ILE A 95 -5.98 7.78 -3.96
CA ILE A 95 -5.24 8.79 -3.20
C ILE A 95 -3.76 8.40 -3.12
N GLN A 96 -2.89 9.41 -3.07
CA GLN A 96 -1.46 9.21 -2.89
C GLN A 96 -1.08 9.31 -1.42
N LEU A 97 -0.30 8.35 -0.94
CA LEU A 97 0.27 8.34 0.40
C LEU A 97 1.78 8.56 0.32
N TYR A 98 2.26 9.50 1.12
CA TYR A 98 3.68 9.68 1.39
C TYR A 98 4.05 8.94 2.68
N VAL A 99 4.89 7.92 2.56
CA VAL A 99 5.29 7.06 3.67
C VAL A 99 6.79 7.21 3.89
N ALA A 100 7.18 8.04 4.85
CA ALA A 100 8.58 8.18 5.27
C ALA A 100 8.88 7.32 6.49
N ARG A 101 10.06 6.66 6.48
CA ARG A 101 10.54 5.86 7.61
C ARG A 101 10.56 6.66 8.91
N ASP A 102 11.02 7.91 8.84
CA ASP A 102 11.22 8.75 10.02
C ASP A 102 9.90 9.35 10.54
N SER A 103 8.81 9.25 9.76
CA SER A 103 7.45 9.65 10.16
C SER A 103 6.63 8.49 10.75
N LEU A 104 7.16 7.27 10.74
CA LEU A 104 6.50 6.08 11.29
C LEU A 104 7.21 5.60 12.55
N PRO A 105 6.54 4.84 13.42
CA PRO A 105 7.18 4.18 14.55
C PRO A 105 8.34 3.29 14.09
N GLU A 106 9.34 3.16 14.96
CA GLU A 106 10.57 2.43 14.66
C GLU A 106 10.26 0.98 14.21
N GLY A 107 10.94 0.52 13.16
CA GLY A 107 10.74 -0.82 12.60
C GLY A 107 9.53 -0.96 11.66
N VAL A 108 8.47 -0.17 11.78
CA VAL A 108 7.23 -0.35 10.97
C VAL A 108 7.52 -0.28 9.47
N TYR A 109 8.30 0.72 9.04
CA TYR A 109 8.60 0.90 7.62
C TYR A 109 9.43 -0.25 7.02
N ASN A 110 10.45 -0.72 7.74
CA ASN A 110 11.38 -1.73 7.22
C ASN A 110 10.84 -3.15 7.42
N ASP A 111 10.22 -3.43 8.57
CA ASP A 111 9.84 -4.77 8.96
C ASP A 111 8.45 -5.17 8.48
N GLN A 112 7.56 -4.19 8.29
CA GLN A 112 6.19 -4.44 7.83
C GLN A 112 5.97 -3.87 6.43
N PHE A 113 6.05 -2.55 6.26
CA PHE A 113 5.64 -1.87 5.04
C PHE A 113 6.40 -2.33 3.78
N LYS A 114 7.73 -2.47 3.84
CA LYS A 114 8.53 -2.99 2.71
C LYS A 114 8.21 -4.45 2.36
N LYS A 115 7.77 -5.25 3.33
CA LYS A 115 7.47 -6.68 3.13
C LYS A 115 6.07 -6.92 2.58
N MET A 116 5.16 -5.94 2.65
CA MET A 116 3.82 -6.03 2.06
C MET A 116 3.89 -6.28 0.56
N GLY A 117 2.94 -7.04 0.01
CA GLY A 117 2.76 -7.17 -1.43
C GLY A 117 1.95 -6.00 -1.99
N SER A 118 2.09 -5.72 -3.29
CA SER A 118 1.06 -5.00 -4.05
C SER A 118 -0.17 -5.90 -4.21
N GLY A 119 -1.37 -5.33 -4.10
CA GLY A 119 -2.62 -6.10 -4.11
C GLY A 119 -2.92 -6.71 -5.46
#